data_AF-A0A5N6U237-F1
#
_entry.id   AF-A0A5N6U237-F1
#
_cell.length_a   1.000
_cell.length_b   1.000
_cell.length_c   1.000
_cell.angle_alpha   90.00
_cell.angle_beta   90.00
_cell.angle_gamma   90.00
#
_symmetry.space_group_name_H-M   'P 1'
#
loop_
_entity.id
_entity.type
_entity.pdbx_description
1 polymer ?
#
loop_
_entity_poly.entity_id
_entity_poly.type
_entity_poly.pdbx_seq_one_letter_code
_entity_poly.pdbx_strand_id
1 'polypeptide(L)'
;MDEEGTWAHLFFSGNRPDILKVKEFNSEERFQPFCAENDNWQLGGLADKSRPINASNIQVFWIRINGRRKYVGKVFPDYTEEQATIQLQALRVSRRHIPGMIGDTVHEFDRFHREARAYRHIDLFCSKHERVYFPQYFGVVTDMPRSRFTSGYVHRRAVVLEAIKPGLCSRRILGEDASQLPGSFSDILGKLPLSSFEREWYYSLLKDRLRRLGTLHRIGLTHGDVKDCHFRLPGDFYDTVLYDFSESYTFSENWPLRVNCGKPRPLRLISKGERERVGLHIQKRAIARDLHSHLVELDSEDSVDHALWQTLDKEEESLELIILKVCSRPDYFSMPTLSSVFPFLEEVRPESDPCWHIRRGRLLHHYEPLWAVFCSSKDQPVSIIFDFQSETVGMTDKSQFMICLVPKTWIVLLKATHDSALKKKELCDKLRQACSPLLSTNRPGYVIGRGEFWGTSEMGIVG
;
A
#
# COMPACT_ATOMS: atom_id res chain seq x y z
N MET A 1 3.48 9.30 27.69
CA MET A 1 2.47 8.67 28.57
C MET A 1 1.22 8.41 27.74
N ASP A 2 1.14 7.20 27.17
CA ASP A 2 -0.01 6.30 26.97
C ASP A 2 -1.46 6.82 26.87
N GLU A 3 -1.76 7.80 26.02
CA GLU A 3 -3.17 8.04 25.60
C GLU A 3 -3.63 7.09 24.48
N GLU A 4 -2.72 6.48 23.72
CA GLU A 4 -3.04 5.58 22.59
C GLU A 4 -3.72 4.26 23.02
N GLY A 5 -3.64 3.87 24.31
CA GLY A 5 -4.27 2.67 24.84
C GLY A 5 -5.72 2.86 25.27
N THR A 6 -6.09 4.05 25.75
CA THR A 6 -7.34 4.26 26.50
C THR A 6 -8.57 4.24 25.62
N TRP A 7 -8.47 4.79 24.41
CA TRP A 7 -9.63 4.95 23.54
C TRP A 7 -10.07 3.65 22.85
N ALA A 8 -9.13 2.74 22.56
CA ALA A 8 -9.46 1.41 22.00
C ALA A 8 -10.30 0.56 22.96
N HIS A 9 -10.25 0.88 24.26
CA HIS A 9 -11.12 0.34 25.30
C HIS A 9 -12.47 1.06 25.39
N LEU A 10 -12.51 2.35 25.04
CA LEU A 10 -13.67 3.24 25.11
C LEU A 10 -14.43 3.36 23.78
N PHE A 11 -14.07 2.58 22.75
CA PHE A 11 -14.62 2.64 21.39
C PHE A 11 -16.14 2.48 21.27
N PHE A 12 -16.81 1.96 22.30
CA PHE A 12 -18.27 1.94 22.39
C PHE A 12 -18.77 2.54 23.71
N SER A 13 -17.95 3.27 24.45
CA SER A 13 -18.35 3.85 25.74
C SER A 13 -19.07 5.20 25.60
N GLY A 14 -19.39 5.64 24.39
CA GLY A 14 -19.96 6.96 24.10
C GLY A 14 -18.97 8.13 24.22
N ASN A 15 -17.70 7.88 24.55
CA ASN A 15 -16.69 8.93 24.70
C ASN A 15 -15.83 9.01 23.43
N ARG A 16 -15.95 10.13 22.71
CA ARG A 16 -15.15 10.40 21.51
C ARG A 16 -13.68 10.64 21.90
N PRO A 17 -12.70 9.99 21.25
CA PRO A 17 -11.28 10.29 21.45
C PRO A 17 -10.94 11.67 20.88
N ASP A 18 -10.00 12.38 21.49
CA ASP A 18 -9.63 13.75 21.07
C ASP A 18 -9.17 13.81 19.61
N ILE A 19 -8.51 12.76 19.11
CA ILE A 19 -8.10 12.66 17.69
C ILE A 19 -9.28 12.74 16.71
N LEU A 20 -10.46 12.30 17.14
CA LEU A 20 -11.69 12.40 16.35
C LEU A 20 -12.42 13.71 16.62
N LYS A 21 -12.20 14.43 17.73
CA LYS A 21 -12.90 15.68 18.06
C LYS A 21 -12.48 16.87 17.19
N VAL A 22 -11.26 16.86 16.64
CA VAL A 22 -10.67 18.00 15.91
C VAL A 22 -11.36 18.29 14.57
N LYS A 23 -12.11 17.34 14.01
CA LYS A 23 -12.89 17.53 12.78
C LYS A 23 -14.35 17.19 13.06
N GLU A 24 -15.20 18.22 13.07
CA GLU A 24 -16.65 18.07 13.26
C GLU A 24 -17.20 17.01 12.30
N PHE A 25 -17.95 16.06 12.87
CA PHE A 25 -18.59 15.00 12.11
C PHE A 25 -20.06 15.39 12.00
N ASN A 26 -20.42 16.09 10.93
CA ASN A 26 -21.82 16.14 10.55
C ASN A 26 -22.12 14.82 9.83
N SER A 27 -22.79 13.91 10.55
CA SER A 27 -23.28 12.62 10.03
C SER A 27 -24.17 12.77 8.78
N GLU A 28 -24.61 13.99 8.47
CA GLU A 28 -25.41 14.38 7.32
C GLU A 28 -24.61 14.93 6.12
N GLU A 29 -23.28 15.05 6.21
CA GLU A 29 -22.50 15.58 5.09
C GLU A 29 -22.53 14.61 3.91
N ARG A 30 -23.22 15.03 2.85
CA ARG A 30 -23.24 14.38 1.53
C ARG A 30 -21.82 13.94 1.15
N PHE A 31 -21.66 12.67 0.79
CA PHE A 31 -20.40 12.17 0.25
C PHE A 31 -19.92 13.09 -0.88
N GLN A 32 -18.62 13.37 -0.90
CA GLN A 32 -18.02 14.15 -1.98
C GLN A 32 -18.40 13.51 -3.33
N PRO A 33 -19.06 14.24 -4.23
CA PRO A 33 -19.38 13.72 -5.55
C PRO A 33 -18.09 13.53 -6.35
N PHE A 34 -18.06 12.50 -7.19
CA PHE A 34 -16.97 12.30 -8.13
C PHE A 34 -17.01 13.39 -9.21
N CYS A 35 -16.05 14.30 -9.15
CA CYS A 35 -15.86 15.35 -10.15
C CYS A 35 -14.77 14.93 -11.13
N ALA A 36 -15.17 14.35 -12.26
CA ALA A 36 -14.23 14.01 -13.33
C ALA A 36 -13.66 15.30 -13.96
N GLU A 37 -12.41 15.23 -14.44
CA GLU A 37 -11.81 16.33 -15.22
C GLU A 37 -12.56 16.63 -16.53
N ASN A 38 -13.35 15.67 -17.01
CA ASN A 38 -14.14 15.79 -18.22
C ASN A 38 -15.46 15.01 -18.05
N ASP A 39 -16.56 15.67 -18.40
CA ASP A 39 -17.90 15.10 -18.36
C ASP A 39 -18.14 13.99 -19.41
N ASN A 40 -17.18 13.63 -20.25
CA ASN A 40 -17.28 12.55 -21.23
C ASN A 40 -16.72 11.20 -20.73
N TRP A 41 -16.72 10.97 -19.42
CA TRP A 41 -16.26 9.70 -18.86
C TRP A 41 -17.29 8.57 -19.04
N GLN A 42 -16.83 7.32 -19.13
CA GLN A 42 -17.69 6.14 -19.28
C GLN A 42 -17.22 4.98 -18.39
N LEU A 43 -18.16 4.17 -17.90
CA LEU A 43 -17.84 2.86 -17.36
C LEU A 43 -17.52 1.93 -18.54
N GLY A 44 -16.25 1.55 -18.67
CA GLY A 44 -15.80 0.56 -19.64
C GLY A 44 -16.03 -0.87 -19.14
N GLY A 45 -15.19 -1.79 -19.63
CA GLY A 45 -15.26 -3.20 -19.20
C GLY A 45 -14.90 -3.42 -17.73
N LEU A 46 -15.27 -4.61 -17.24
CA LEU A 46 -14.96 -5.08 -15.88
C LEU A 46 -13.44 -5.08 -15.61
N ALA A 47 -13.09 -4.57 -14.44
CA ALA A 47 -11.74 -4.65 -13.89
C ALA A 47 -11.50 -6.01 -13.20
N ASP A 48 -12.50 -6.50 -12.46
CA ASP A 48 -12.49 -7.85 -11.90
C ASP A 48 -13.31 -8.80 -12.80
N LYS A 49 -12.62 -9.72 -13.48
CA LYS A 49 -13.25 -10.74 -14.34
C LYS A 49 -13.49 -12.07 -13.63
N SER A 50 -13.04 -12.22 -12.39
CA SER A 50 -13.11 -13.48 -11.65
C SER A 50 -14.51 -13.77 -11.11
N ARG A 51 -15.34 -12.72 -10.95
CA ARG A 51 -16.69 -12.83 -10.39
C ARG A 51 -17.74 -12.88 -11.49
N PRO A 52 -18.75 -13.79 -11.39
CA PRO A 52 -19.85 -13.81 -12.33
C PRO A 52 -20.68 -12.51 -12.24
N ILE A 53 -21.12 -12.03 -13.40
CA ILE A 53 -21.97 -10.85 -13.50
C ILE A 53 -23.34 -11.21 -12.91
N ASN A 54 -23.64 -10.67 -11.74
CA ASN A 54 -24.93 -10.79 -11.08
C ASN A 54 -25.40 -9.41 -10.59
N ALA A 55 -26.70 -9.15 -10.72
CA ALA A 55 -27.39 -7.95 -10.23
C ALA A 55 -27.44 -7.84 -8.70
N SER A 56 -27.05 -8.89 -7.95
CA SER A 56 -26.90 -8.82 -6.49
C SER A 56 -25.46 -8.58 -6.03
N ASN A 57 -24.48 -8.60 -6.95
CA ASN A 57 -23.07 -8.56 -6.60
C ASN A 57 -22.50 -7.16 -6.79
N ILE A 58 -21.52 -6.81 -5.95
CA ILE A 58 -20.70 -5.62 -6.20
C ILE A 58 -19.78 -5.92 -7.38
N GLN A 59 -19.67 -4.96 -8.31
CA GLN A 59 -18.86 -5.09 -9.51
C GLN A 59 -17.84 -3.95 -9.61
N VAL A 60 -16.69 -4.23 -10.21
CA VAL A 60 -15.62 -3.23 -10.37
C VAL A 60 -15.38 -2.99 -11.85
N PHE A 61 -15.51 -1.74 -12.29
CA PHE A 61 -15.37 -1.33 -13.67
C PHE A 61 -14.21 -0.35 -13.85
N TRP A 62 -13.57 -0.39 -15.02
CA TRP A 62 -12.66 0.69 -15.42
C TRP A 62 -13.45 1.93 -15.80
N ILE A 63 -13.16 3.07 -15.19
CA ILE A 63 -13.64 4.37 -15.66
C ILE A 63 -12.66 4.88 -16.72
N ARG A 64 -13.20 5.14 -17.91
CA ARG A 64 -12.46 5.66 -19.06
C ARG A 64 -12.73 7.15 -19.25
N ILE A 65 -11.67 7.93 -19.43
CA ILE A 65 -11.73 9.34 -19.80
C ILE A 65 -10.87 9.50 -21.05
N ASN A 66 -11.45 10.05 -22.13
CA ASN A 66 -10.78 10.17 -23.43
C ASN A 66 -10.16 8.84 -23.90
N GLY A 67 -10.88 7.73 -23.71
CA GLY A 67 -10.43 6.37 -24.05
C GLY A 67 -9.42 5.73 -23.08
N ARG A 68 -8.84 6.48 -22.13
CA ARG A 68 -7.82 5.97 -21.19
C ARG A 68 -8.44 5.49 -19.88
N ARG A 69 -7.99 4.34 -19.37
CA ARG A 69 -8.39 3.80 -18.06
C ARG A 69 -7.72 4.59 -16.95
N LYS A 70 -8.47 5.47 -16.28
CA LYS A 70 -7.94 6.43 -15.32
C LYS A 70 -8.32 6.13 -13.87
N TYR A 71 -9.56 5.68 -13.65
CA TYR A 71 -10.06 5.32 -12.33
C TYR A 71 -10.71 3.94 -12.36
N VAL A 72 -11.07 3.43 -11.19
CA VAL A 72 -11.99 2.30 -11.06
C VAL A 72 -13.25 2.75 -10.34
N GLY A 73 -14.40 2.32 -10.86
CA GLY A 73 -15.70 2.50 -10.23
C GLY A 73 -16.14 1.18 -9.63
N LYS A 74 -16.22 1.10 -8.30
CA LYS A 74 -16.84 -0.03 -7.61
C LYS A 74 -18.33 0.27 -7.51
N VAL A 75 -19.13 -0.48 -8.26
CA VAL A 75 -20.57 -0.27 -8.45
C VAL A 75 -21.34 -1.21 -7.52
N PHE A 76 -22.31 -0.65 -6.78
CA PHE A 76 -23.03 -1.35 -5.72
C PHE A 76 -24.51 -1.51 -6.05
N PRO A 77 -25.12 -2.65 -5.70
CA PRO A 77 -26.57 -2.77 -5.69
C PRO A 77 -27.22 -1.81 -4.69
N ASP A 78 -28.51 -1.54 -4.88
CA ASP A 78 -29.30 -0.79 -3.91
C ASP A 78 -29.61 -1.66 -2.68
N TYR A 79 -29.50 -1.06 -1.50
CA TYR A 79 -29.92 -1.68 -0.24
C TYR A 79 -31.31 -1.16 0.13
N THR A 80 -32.32 -2.02 0.11
CA THR A 80 -33.72 -1.61 0.23
C THR A 80 -34.21 -1.60 1.68
N GLU A 81 -35.28 -0.84 1.94
CA GLU A 81 -35.94 -0.85 3.26
C GLU A 81 -36.50 -2.24 3.64
N GLU A 82 -36.87 -3.04 2.65
CA GLU A 82 -37.28 -4.44 2.85
C GLU A 82 -36.11 -5.28 3.38
N GLN A 83 -34.92 -5.14 2.78
CA GLN A 83 -33.71 -5.80 3.25
C GLN A 83 -33.32 -5.33 4.67
N ALA A 84 -33.44 -4.03 4.95
CA ALA A 84 -33.24 -3.47 6.28
C ALA A 84 -34.21 -4.08 7.31
N THR A 85 -35.49 -4.21 6.94
CA THR A 85 -36.54 -4.82 7.78
C THR A 85 -36.23 -6.29 8.08
N ILE A 86 -35.85 -7.08 7.07
CA ILE A 86 -35.45 -8.49 7.23
C ILE A 86 -34.24 -8.58 8.18
N GLN A 87 -33.25 -7.70 8.02
CA GLN A 87 -32.06 -7.68 8.86
C GLN A 87 -32.38 -7.35 10.33
N LEU A 88 -33.26 -6.38 10.58
CA LEU A 88 -33.72 -6.01 11.92
C LEU A 88 -34.51 -7.15 12.59
N GLN A 89 -35.37 -7.84 11.84
CA GLN A 89 -36.09 -9.01 12.33
C GLN A 89 -35.12 -10.15 12.71
N ALA A 90 -34.09 -10.40 11.89
CA ALA A 90 -33.05 -11.37 12.20
C ALA A 90 -32.26 -11.02 13.48
N LEU A 91 -32.13 -9.73 13.79
CA LEU A 91 -31.54 -9.23 15.04
C LEU A 91 -32.52 -9.24 16.23
N ARG A 92 -33.73 -9.78 16.05
CA ARG A 92 -34.79 -9.85 17.06
C ARG A 92 -35.25 -8.48 17.57
N VAL A 93 -35.14 -7.44 16.74
CA VAL A 93 -35.73 -6.13 17.05
C VAL A 93 -37.26 -6.25 17.02
N SER A 94 -37.92 -5.68 18.03
CA SER A 94 -39.38 -5.68 18.11
C SER A 94 -39.99 -5.00 16.89
N ARG A 95 -41.02 -5.61 16.29
CA ARG A 95 -41.74 -5.06 15.13
C ARG A 95 -42.24 -3.63 15.35
N ARG A 96 -42.51 -3.24 16.60
CA ARG A 96 -42.95 -1.88 16.96
C ARG A 96 -41.84 -0.83 16.78
N HIS A 97 -40.58 -1.21 16.91
CA HIS A 97 -39.44 -0.30 16.81
C HIS A 97 -38.81 -0.27 15.41
N ILE A 98 -39.10 -1.27 14.56
CA ILE A 98 -38.55 -1.36 13.20
C ILE A 98 -38.74 -0.08 12.39
N PRO A 99 -39.95 0.52 12.29
CA PRO A 99 -40.15 1.71 11.46
C PRO A 99 -39.22 2.87 11.82
N GLY A 100 -38.91 3.06 13.10
CA GLY A 100 -38.02 4.12 13.58
C GLY A 100 -36.53 3.83 13.37
N MET A 101 -36.16 2.61 12.97
CA MET A 101 -34.76 2.18 12.83
C MET A 101 -34.35 1.86 11.39
N ILE A 102 -35.28 1.89 10.43
CA ILE A 102 -35.01 1.53 9.03
C ILE A 102 -33.94 2.44 8.41
N GLY A 103 -34.04 3.76 8.60
CA GLY A 103 -33.06 4.72 8.06
C GLY A 103 -31.64 4.45 8.56
N ASP A 104 -31.49 4.30 9.88
CA ASP A 104 -30.20 3.97 10.51
C ASP A 104 -29.67 2.62 10.03
N THR A 105 -30.56 1.64 9.85
CA THR A 105 -30.20 0.31 9.35
C THR A 105 -29.70 0.36 7.91
N VAL A 106 -30.36 1.13 7.04
CA VAL A 106 -29.87 1.33 5.67
C VAL A 106 -28.47 1.98 5.70
N HIS A 107 -28.30 3.01 6.52
CA HIS A 107 -27.01 3.70 6.66
C HIS A 107 -25.90 2.82 7.28
N GLU A 108 -26.26 1.85 8.14
CA GLU A 108 -25.31 0.95 8.79
C GLU A 108 -24.99 -0.30 7.97
N PHE A 109 -25.96 -0.86 7.24
CA PHE A 109 -25.81 -2.14 6.52
C PHE A 109 -25.57 -2.01 5.02
N ASP A 110 -25.84 -0.85 4.41
CA ASP A 110 -25.52 -0.63 3.01
C ASP A 110 -23.99 -0.58 2.78
N ARG A 111 -23.49 -1.57 2.04
CA ARG A 111 -22.08 -1.71 1.68
C ARG A 111 -21.52 -0.51 0.92
N PHE A 112 -22.35 0.18 0.13
CA PHE A 112 -21.96 1.42 -0.53
C PHE A 112 -21.59 2.49 0.50
N HIS A 113 -22.45 2.69 1.50
CA HIS A 113 -22.25 3.67 2.55
C HIS A 113 -21.04 3.32 3.43
N ARG A 114 -20.85 2.04 3.76
CA ARG A 114 -19.67 1.57 4.52
C ARG A 114 -18.37 1.92 3.81
N GLU A 115 -18.27 1.56 2.53
CA GLU A 115 -17.04 1.76 1.77
C GLU A 115 -16.76 3.25 1.51
N ALA A 116 -17.78 4.02 1.12
CA ALA A 116 -17.63 5.46 0.93
C ALA A 116 -17.22 6.18 2.23
N ARG A 117 -17.83 5.80 3.37
CA ARG A 117 -17.48 6.35 4.68
C ARG A 117 -16.07 5.98 5.08
N ALA A 118 -15.64 4.73 4.86
CA ALA A 118 -14.31 4.27 5.19
C ALA A 118 -13.23 5.07 4.46
N TYR A 119 -13.34 5.22 3.14
CA TYR A 119 -12.38 5.98 2.35
C TYR A 119 -12.36 7.47 2.70
N ARG A 120 -13.55 8.07 2.90
CA ARG A 120 -13.64 9.45 3.38
C ARG A 120 -12.98 9.62 4.74
N HIS A 121 -13.16 8.67 5.64
CA HIS A 121 -12.56 8.68 6.98
C HIS A 121 -11.04 8.57 6.92
N ILE A 122 -10.52 7.70 6.05
CA ILE A 122 -9.08 7.60 5.74
C ILE A 122 -8.54 8.96 5.25
N ASP A 123 -9.23 9.60 4.29
CA ASP A 123 -8.80 10.90 3.76
C ASP A 123 -8.88 12.05 4.77
N LEU A 124 -9.73 11.94 5.79
CA LEU A 124 -9.85 12.95 6.82
C LEU A 124 -8.81 12.78 7.93
N PHE A 125 -8.56 11.54 8.37
CA PHE A 125 -7.82 11.26 9.61
C PHE A 125 -6.43 10.66 9.40
N CYS A 126 -6.14 10.01 8.27
CA CYS A 126 -4.78 9.56 7.96
C CYS A 126 -3.89 10.74 7.58
N SER A 127 -2.65 10.72 8.08
CA SER A 127 -1.58 11.59 7.60
C SER A 127 -1.29 11.33 6.12
N LYS A 128 -0.63 12.28 5.44
CA LYS A 128 -0.26 12.11 4.02
C LYS A 128 0.60 10.86 3.79
N HIS A 129 1.44 10.51 4.75
CA HIS A 129 2.34 9.35 4.71
C HIS A 129 1.59 8.02 4.77
N GLU A 130 0.47 7.97 5.48
CA GLU A 130 -0.25 6.72 5.73
C GLU A 130 -1.36 6.47 4.72
N ARG A 131 -1.81 7.50 4.00
CA ARG A 131 -2.77 7.34 2.90
C ARG A 131 -2.24 6.43 1.80
N VAL A 132 -0.92 6.32 1.65
CA VAL A 132 -0.28 5.47 0.64
C VAL A 132 -0.64 3.99 0.81
N TYR A 133 -1.07 3.59 2.02
CA TYR A 133 -1.49 2.23 2.34
C TYR A 133 -2.81 1.81 1.71
N PHE A 134 -3.58 2.77 1.18
CA PHE A 134 -4.93 2.59 0.67
C PHE A 134 -5.05 3.14 -0.75
N PRO A 135 -6.01 2.67 -1.56
CA PRO A 135 -6.38 3.33 -2.80
C PRO A 135 -6.78 4.79 -2.56
N GLN A 136 -6.32 5.70 -3.43
CA GLN A 136 -6.80 7.09 -3.38
C GLN A 136 -8.30 7.15 -3.69
N TYR A 137 -9.05 7.94 -2.90
CA TYR A 137 -10.48 8.15 -3.06
C TYR A 137 -10.77 9.42 -3.88
N PHE A 138 -11.68 9.30 -4.84
CA PHE A 138 -12.04 10.40 -5.75
C PHE A 138 -13.50 10.85 -5.62
N GLY A 139 -14.28 10.24 -4.73
CA GLY A 139 -15.69 10.57 -4.51
C GLY A 139 -16.63 9.43 -4.85
N VAL A 140 -17.93 9.74 -4.83
CA VAL A 140 -19.00 8.80 -5.20
C VAL A 140 -19.85 9.31 -6.35
N VAL A 141 -20.50 8.38 -7.03
CA VAL A 141 -21.63 8.64 -7.94
C VAL A 141 -22.85 8.01 -7.30
N THR A 142 -23.93 8.77 -7.10
CA THR A 142 -25.17 8.28 -6.45
C THR A 142 -26.33 8.07 -7.42
N ASP A 143 -26.31 8.71 -8.59
CA ASP A 143 -27.30 8.50 -9.66
C ASP A 143 -26.59 8.48 -11.03
N MET A 144 -26.04 7.33 -11.39
CA MET A 144 -25.31 7.15 -12.63
C MET A 144 -26.28 7.02 -13.81
N PRO A 145 -26.22 7.91 -14.81
CA PRO A 145 -27.12 7.85 -15.94
C PRO A 145 -26.79 6.65 -16.85
N ARG A 146 -27.82 6.07 -17.46
CA ARG A 146 -27.69 4.90 -18.34
C ARG A 146 -26.70 5.11 -19.50
N SER A 147 -26.53 6.35 -19.95
CA SER A 147 -25.58 6.72 -21.00
C SER A 147 -24.11 6.47 -20.64
N ARG A 148 -23.78 6.31 -19.34
CA ARG A 148 -22.41 6.04 -18.87
C ARG A 148 -22.01 4.57 -19.01
N PHE A 149 -22.96 3.66 -19.20
CA PHE A 149 -22.70 2.23 -19.24
C PHE A 149 -22.44 1.79 -20.68
N THR A 150 -21.28 1.19 -20.92
CA THR A 150 -21.00 0.54 -22.22
C THR A 150 -21.64 -0.84 -22.36
N SER A 151 -22.18 -1.41 -21.28
CA SER A 151 -22.82 -2.74 -21.26
C SER A 151 -23.84 -2.86 -20.13
N GLY A 152 -24.88 -3.70 -20.33
CA GLY A 152 -26.19 -3.80 -19.65
C GLY A 152 -26.27 -3.99 -18.12
N TYR A 153 -25.38 -3.37 -17.35
CA TYR A 153 -25.44 -3.30 -15.90
C TYR A 153 -26.13 -1.99 -15.46
N VAL A 154 -26.98 -2.03 -14.44
CA VAL A 154 -27.96 -0.93 -14.17
C VAL A 154 -27.94 -0.48 -12.71
N HIS A 155 -26.84 -0.66 -12.00
CA HIS A 155 -26.67 -0.07 -10.67
C HIS A 155 -26.16 1.35 -10.78
N ARG A 156 -26.83 2.27 -10.09
CA ARG A 156 -26.62 3.71 -10.26
C ARG A 156 -25.60 4.31 -9.30
N ARG A 157 -25.09 3.51 -8.36
CA ARG A 157 -24.23 3.98 -7.28
C ARG A 157 -22.84 3.38 -7.38
N ALA A 158 -21.81 4.21 -7.27
CA ALA A 158 -20.43 3.78 -7.35
C ALA A 158 -19.51 4.57 -6.42
N VAL A 159 -18.52 3.89 -5.83
CA VAL A 159 -17.36 4.51 -5.17
C VAL A 159 -16.23 4.56 -6.18
N VAL A 160 -15.65 5.75 -6.40
CA VAL A 160 -14.60 5.96 -7.39
C VAL A 160 -13.24 6.03 -6.72
N LEU A 161 -12.33 5.16 -7.15
CA LEU A 161 -11.01 4.95 -6.55
C LEU A 161 -9.90 5.00 -7.60
N GLU A 162 -8.67 5.10 -7.10
CA GLU A 162 -7.44 4.95 -7.87
C GLU A 162 -7.44 3.67 -8.72
N ALA A 163 -7.03 3.81 -9.98
CA ALA A 163 -6.84 2.68 -10.88
C ALA A 163 -5.54 1.91 -10.57
N ILE A 164 -5.61 1.00 -9.61
CA ILE A 164 -4.51 0.11 -9.24
C ILE A 164 -4.43 -1.03 -10.27
N LYS A 165 -3.21 -1.30 -10.77
CA LYS A 165 -2.94 -2.36 -11.75
C LYS A 165 -1.79 -3.24 -11.26
N PRO A 166 -1.70 -4.50 -11.72
CA PRO A 166 -0.48 -5.29 -11.50
C PRO A 166 0.73 -4.55 -12.10
N GLY A 167 1.85 -4.55 -11.37
CA GLY A 167 3.10 -3.91 -11.78
C GLY A 167 3.56 -2.74 -10.91
N LEU A 168 4.81 -2.31 -11.13
CA LEU A 168 5.53 -1.38 -10.23
C LEU A 168 4.89 0.00 -10.07
N CYS A 169 4.23 0.52 -11.10
CA CYS A 169 3.61 1.85 -11.04
C CYS A 169 2.51 1.96 -9.96
N SER A 170 1.90 0.84 -9.58
CA SER A 170 0.91 0.82 -8.51
C SER A 170 1.48 0.35 -7.18
N ARG A 171 2.72 -0.17 -7.12
CA ARG A 171 3.34 -0.61 -5.86
C ARG A 171 3.62 0.56 -4.93
N ARG A 172 3.71 0.23 -3.64
CA ARG A 172 4.02 1.18 -2.57
C ARG A 172 5.25 0.69 -1.85
N ILE A 173 6.27 1.54 -1.77
CA ILE A 173 7.42 1.29 -0.92
C ILE A 173 7.08 1.75 0.49
N LEU A 174 7.29 0.87 1.46
CA LEU A 174 7.17 1.17 2.88
C LEU A 174 8.56 1.27 3.50
N GLY A 175 8.76 2.23 4.40
CA GLY A 175 9.98 2.38 5.17
C GLY A 175 10.10 1.32 6.27
N GLU A 176 11.31 0.96 6.65
CA GLU A 176 11.55 0.11 7.81
C GLU A 176 11.03 0.77 9.08
N ASP A 177 10.41 -0.05 9.92
CA ASP A 177 9.94 0.33 11.24
C ASP A 177 10.61 -0.60 12.25
N ALA A 178 11.13 0.01 13.31
CA ALA A 178 11.76 -0.65 14.43
C ALA A 178 10.78 -1.48 15.26
N SER A 179 9.47 -1.41 14.98
CA SER A 179 8.47 -2.21 15.68
C SER A 179 8.79 -3.71 15.62
N GLN A 180 8.88 -4.30 16.80
CA GLN A 180 9.11 -5.73 16.96
C GLN A 180 7.81 -6.50 16.72
N LEU A 181 7.92 -7.62 16.01
CA LEU A 181 6.82 -8.56 15.84
C LEU A 181 6.63 -9.40 17.11
N PRO A 182 5.44 -10.00 17.30
CA PRO A 182 5.23 -10.97 18.36
C PRO A 182 6.18 -12.17 18.20
N GLY A 183 6.92 -12.53 19.26
CA GLY A 183 7.88 -13.64 19.25
C GLY A 183 7.28 -14.98 18.79
N SER A 184 5.98 -15.19 19.01
CA SER A 184 5.28 -16.42 18.60
C SER A 184 5.30 -16.68 17.09
N PHE A 185 5.30 -15.64 16.26
CA PHE A 185 5.39 -15.83 14.81
C PHE A 185 6.79 -16.29 14.40
N SER A 186 7.80 -15.89 15.16
CA SER A 186 9.18 -16.26 14.89
C SER A 186 9.45 -17.73 15.10
N ASP A 187 8.91 -18.27 16.19
CA ASP A 187 9.02 -19.68 16.53
C ASP A 187 8.33 -20.58 15.49
N ILE A 188 7.26 -20.09 14.86
CA ILE A 188 6.54 -20.82 13.81
C ILE A 188 7.39 -20.86 12.54
N LEU A 189 7.91 -19.71 12.08
CA LEU A 189 8.73 -19.66 10.88
C LEU A 189 10.05 -20.42 11.03
N GLY A 190 10.65 -20.44 12.23
CA GLY A 190 11.87 -21.19 12.52
C GLY A 190 11.74 -22.71 12.38
N LYS A 191 10.51 -23.26 12.39
CA LYS A 191 10.24 -24.69 12.23
C LYS A 191 10.00 -25.10 10.77
N LEU A 192 9.83 -24.14 9.88
CA LEU A 192 9.58 -24.41 8.46
C LEU A 192 10.91 -24.53 7.70
N PRO A 193 10.96 -25.34 6.62
CA PRO A 193 12.14 -25.49 5.78
C PRO A 193 12.32 -24.28 4.86
N LEU A 194 12.54 -23.11 5.45
CA LEU A 194 12.70 -21.82 4.80
C LEU A 194 14.14 -21.33 4.94
N SER A 195 14.69 -20.77 3.87
CA SER A 195 15.95 -20.03 3.94
C SER A 195 15.84 -18.84 4.90
N SER A 196 16.97 -18.30 5.34
CA SER A 196 16.98 -17.09 6.17
C SER A 196 16.29 -15.92 5.45
N PHE A 197 16.52 -15.82 4.14
CA PHE A 197 15.92 -14.80 3.28
C PHE A 197 14.40 -14.94 3.20
N GLU A 198 13.88 -16.13 2.94
CA GLU A 198 12.43 -16.35 2.88
C GLU A 198 11.76 -15.99 4.20
N ARG A 199 12.36 -16.37 5.34
CA ARG A 199 11.86 -16.00 6.67
C ARG A 199 11.80 -14.49 6.82
N GLU A 200 12.89 -13.79 6.51
CA GLU A 200 12.96 -12.33 6.56
C GLU A 200 11.90 -11.66 5.69
N TRP A 201 11.68 -12.18 4.49
CA TRP A 201 10.65 -11.68 3.58
C TRP A 201 9.25 -11.83 4.16
N TYR A 202 8.89 -13.01 4.71
CA TYR A 202 7.59 -13.21 5.35
C TYR A 202 7.40 -12.34 6.61
N TYR A 203 8.46 -12.10 7.39
CA TYR A 203 8.40 -11.14 8.50
C TYR A 203 8.14 -9.73 8.02
N SER A 204 8.90 -9.28 7.00
CA SER A 204 8.74 -7.96 6.41
C SER A 204 7.30 -7.78 5.88
N LEU A 205 6.77 -8.78 5.19
CA LEU A 205 5.39 -8.78 4.70
C LEU A 205 4.36 -8.71 5.83
N LEU A 206 4.57 -9.46 6.91
CA LEU A 206 3.69 -9.40 8.09
C LEU A 206 3.70 -8.01 8.73
N LYS A 207 4.88 -7.40 8.91
CA LYS A 207 5.01 -6.05 9.45
C LYS A 207 4.24 -5.05 8.59
N ASP A 208 4.42 -5.09 7.27
CA ASP A 208 3.79 -4.16 6.35
C ASP A 208 2.26 -4.28 6.41
N ARG A 209 1.71 -5.50 6.37
CA ARG A 209 0.26 -5.71 6.48
C ARG A 209 -0.30 -5.28 7.83
N LEU A 210 0.41 -5.55 8.93
CA LEU A 210 0.00 -5.13 10.28
C LEU A 210 0.07 -3.61 10.45
N ARG A 211 1.01 -2.93 9.80
CA ARG A 211 1.11 -1.47 9.81
C ARG A 211 -0.09 -0.83 9.11
N ARG A 212 -0.48 -1.35 7.94
CA ARG A 212 -1.68 -0.90 7.21
C ARG A 212 -2.94 -1.05 8.07
N LEU A 213 -3.13 -2.20 8.73
CA LEU A 213 -4.25 -2.41 9.65
C LEU A 213 -4.18 -1.54 10.91
N GLY A 214 -2.99 -1.41 11.51
CA GLY A 214 -2.78 -0.59 12.70
C GLY A 214 -3.17 0.88 12.45
N THR A 215 -2.92 1.38 11.24
CA THR A 215 -3.34 2.72 10.81
C THR A 215 -4.86 2.87 10.84
N LEU A 216 -5.61 1.90 10.30
CA LEU A 216 -7.08 1.90 10.36
C LEU A 216 -7.58 1.88 11.80
N HIS A 217 -7.01 0.97 12.59
CA HIS A 217 -7.38 0.85 14.00
C HIS A 217 -7.10 2.14 14.75
N ARG A 218 -5.97 2.82 14.52
CA ARG A 218 -5.65 4.08 15.22
C ARG A 218 -6.68 5.19 14.95
N ILE A 219 -7.28 5.22 13.77
CA ILE A 219 -8.30 6.21 13.41
C ILE A 219 -9.74 5.76 13.71
N GLY A 220 -9.95 4.61 14.36
CA GLY A 220 -11.29 4.13 14.68
C GLY A 220 -12.02 3.48 13.52
N LEU A 221 -11.27 2.89 12.59
CA LEU A 221 -11.80 2.12 11.46
C LEU A 221 -11.41 0.66 11.60
N THR A 222 -12.35 -0.25 11.38
CA THR A 222 -12.10 -1.70 11.29
C THR A 222 -12.33 -2.16 9.86
N HIS A 223 -11.56 -3.12 9.37
CA HIS A 223 -11.73 -3.61 8.00
C HIS A 223 -12.93 -4.55 7.88
N GLY A 224 -13.19 -5.37 8.90
CA GLY A 224 -14.34 -6.29 8.99
C GLY A 224 -14.22 -7.60 8.22
N ASP A 225 -13.49 -7.61 7.11
CA ASP A 225 -13.29 -8.79 6.26
C ASP A 225 -11.84 -8.92 5.78
N VAL A 226 -10.88 -8.93 6.71
CA VAL A 226 -9.46 -9.08 6.37
C VAL A 226 -9.22 -10.43 5.67
N LYS A 227 -8.73 -10.38 4.43
CA LYS A 227 -8.38 -11.54 3.58
C LYS A 227 -7.05 -11.29 2.89
N ASP A 228 -6.36 -12.36 2.50
CA ASP A 228 -5.09 -12.26 1.75
C ASP A 228 -5.25 -11.49 0.43
N CYS A 229 -6.33 -11.75 -0.31
CA CYS A 229 -6.64 -11.07 -1.57
C CYS A 229 -7.00 -9.58 -1.41
N HIS A 230 -7.13 -9.04 -0.19
CA HIS A 230 -7.38 -7.62 0.02
C HIS A 230 -6.09 -6.79 0.13
N PHE A 231 -4.92 -7.45 0.11
CA PHE A 231 -3.60 -6.79 0.10
C PHE A 231 -2.92 -6.81 -1.27
N ARG A 232 -3.32 -7.74 -2.15
CA ARG A 232 -2.75 -7.94 -3.49
C ARG A 232 -3.86 -8.10 -4.52
N LEU A 233 -3.59 -7.69 -5.76
CA LEU A 233 -4.57 -7.82 -6.84
C LEU A 233 -4.71 -9.29 -7.29
N PRO A 234 -5.87 -9.69 -7.85
CA PRO A 234 -6.01 -11.01 -8.44
C PRO A 234 -4.96 -11.26 -9.53
N GLY A 235 -4.29 -12.42 -9.46
CA GLY A 235 -3.22 -12.81 -10.39
C GLY A 235 -1.88 -12.12 -10.13
N ASP A 236 -1.72 -11.44 -9.00
CA ASP A 236 -0.51 -10.73 -8.63
C ASP A 236 0.10 -11.33 -7.36
N PHE A 237 1.43 -11.47 -7.31
CA PHE A 237 2.12 -12.13 -6.19
C PHE A 237 2.32 -11.18 -4.99
N TYR A 238 2.75 -9.95 -5.30
CA TYR A 238 3.16 -8.95 -4.32
C TYR A 238 1.99 -8.12 -3.79
N ASP A 239 2.13 -7.61 -2.57
CA ASP A 239 1.19 -6.66 -2.00
C ASP A 239 1.24 -5.32 -2.74
N THR A 240 0.12 -4.62 -2.79
CA THR A 240 0.03 -3.27 -3.36
C THR A 240 -0.46 -2.27 -2.32
N VAL A 241 -1.71 -2.43 -1.89
CA VAL A 241 -2.40 -1.60 -0.89
C VAL A 241 -3.45 -2.46 -0.20
N LEU A 242 -3.99 -1.99 0.92
CA LEU A 242 -5.15 -2.60 1.56
C LEU A 242 -6.44 -2.02 0.97
N TYR A 243 -7.32 -2.86 0.44
CA TYR A 243 -8.57 -2.46 -0.23
C TYR A 243 -9.77 -3.36 0.12
N ASP A 244 -10.96 -2.99 -0.37
CA ASP A 244 -12.27 -3.63 -0.11
C ASP A 244 -12.84 -3.37 1.30
N PHE A 245 -13.29 -2.13 1.52
CA PHE A 245 -13.90 -1.71 2.78
C PHE A 245 -15.43 -1.91 2.82
N SER A 246 -15.97 -2.79 1.97
CA SER A 246 -17.41 -3.02 1.86
C SER A 246 -18.05 -3.59 3.14
N GLU A 247 -17.25 -4.26 3.98
CA GLU A 247 -17.64 -4.81 5.29
C GLU A 247 -17.01 -4.05 6.47
N SER A 248 -16.41 -2.89 6.21
CA SER A 248 -15.76 -2.08 7.24
C SER A 248 -16.76 -1.47 8.22
N TYR A 249 -16.25 -1.10 9.39
CA TYR A 249 -16.96 -0.24 10.32
C TYR A 249 -16.10 0.98 10.64
N THR A 250 -16.69 2.15 10.45
CA THR A 250 -16.12 3.43 10.90
C THR A 250 -16.82 3.84 12.19
N PHE A 251 -16.05 4.24 13.19
CA PHE A 251 -16.58 4.72 14.46
C PHE A 251 -17.70 5.75 14.28
N SER A 252 -18.71 5.63 15.13
CA SER A 252 -19.87 6.51 15.23
C SER A 252 -20.19 6.70 16.70
N GLU A 253 -20.72 7.86 17.06
CA GLU A 253 -21.20 8.14 18.42
C GLU A 253 -22.47 7.33 18.76
N ASN A 254 -23.26 7.02 17.73
CA ASN A 254 -24.43 6.15 17.88
C ASN A 254 -24.01 4.70 18.11
N TRP A 255 -24.70 4.03 19.04
CA TRP A 255 -24.46 2.62 19.30
C TRP A 255 -24.84 1.78 18.07
N PRO A 256 -23.90 1.03 17.46
CA PRO A 256 -24.20 0.27 16.25
C PRO A 256 -25.01 -0.99 16.54
N LEU A 257 -25.81 -1.41 15.58
CA LEU A 257 -26.55 -2.68 15.62
C LEU A 257 -25.60 -3.88 15.52
N ARG A 258 -24.61 -3.79 14.63
CA ARG A 258 -23.59 -4.82 14.43
C ARG A 258 -22.26 -4.23 13.98
N VAL A 259 -21.19 -4.92 14.35
CA VAL A 259 -19.83 -4.57 13.92
C VAL A 259 -19.14 -5.83 13.43
N ASN A 260 -18.61 -5.80 12.20
CA ASN A 260 -17.88 -6.92 11.58
C ASN A 260 -18.62 -8.27 11.69
N CYS A 261 -19.91 -8.27 11.34
CA CYS A 261 -20.85 -9.42 11.43
C CYS A 261 -21.15 -9.94 12.85
N GLY A 262 -20.66 -9.26 13.90
CA GLY A 262 -20.82 -9.64 15.30
C GLY A 262 -21.52 -8.59 16.15
N LYS A 263 -21.63 -8.88 17.44
CA LYS A 263 -22.04 -7.89 18.44
C LYS A 263 -20.93 -6.84 18.60
N PRO A 264 -21.29 -5.56 18.86
CA PRO A 264 -20.31 -4.53 19.20
C PRO A 264 -19.44 -4.98 20.38
N ARG A 265 -18.13 -4.77 20.27
CA ARG A 265 -17.13 -5.13 21.28
C ARG A 265 -15.93 -4.18 21.19
N PRO A 266 -15.19 -3.92 22.27
CA PRO A 266 -14.08 -2.97 22.26
C PRO A 266 -13.15 -3.12 21.05
N LEU A 267 -12.69 -2.01 20.48
CA LEU A 267 -11.81 -2.01 19.31
C LEU A 267 -10.58 -2.89 19.53
N ARG A 268 -9.99 -2.87 20.73
CA ARG A 268 -8.87 -3.74 21.09
C ARG A 268 -9.13 -5.22 20.76
N LEU A 269 -10.33 -5.73 21.02
CA LEU A 269 -10.71 -7.12 20.72
C LEU A 269 -10.89 -7.35 19.22
N ILE A 270 -11.48 -6.38 18.52
CA ILE A 270 -11.63 -6.44 17.05
C ILE A 270 -10.25 -6.42 16.38
N SER A 271 -9.42 -5.44 16.74
CA SER A 271 -8.06 -5.27 16.25
C SER A 271 -7.19 -6.48 16.50
N LYS A 272 -7.27 -7.08 17.70
CA LYS A 272 -6.57 -8.35 17.99
C LYS A 272 -6.98 -9.44 16.99
N GLY A 273 -8.28 -9.64 16.78
CA GLY A 273 -8.77 -10.66 15.85
C GLY A 273 -8.38 -10.38 14.39
N GLU A 274 -8.42 -9.13 13.93
CA GLU A 274 -7.98 -8.77 12.57
C GLU A 274 -6.47 -8.97 12.37
N ARG A 275 -5.66 -8.62 13.36
CA ARG A 275 -4.20 -8.85 13.34
C ARG A 275 -3.86 -10.34 13.36
N GLU A 276 -4.56 -11.15 14.16
CA GLU A 276 -4.42 -12.61 14.17
C GLU A 276 -4.74 -13.21 12.80
N ARG A 277 -5.79 -12.74 12.11
CA ARG A 277 -6.11 -13.18 10.74
C ARG A 277 -4.97 -12.88 9.76
N VAL A 278 -4.34 -11.71 9.83
CA VAL A 278 -3.16 -11.41 9.00
C VAL A 278 -2.02 -12.38 9.29
N GLY A 279 -1.72 -12.64 10.58
CA GLY A 279 -0.71 -13.62 10.97
C GLY A 279 -0.98 -15.00 10.38
N LEU A 280 -2.23 -15.47 10.44
CA LEU A 280 -2.64 -16.74 9.85
C LEU A 280 -2.49 -16.76 8.32
N HIS A 281 -2.76 -15.66 7.62
CA HIS A 281 -2.56 -15.58 6.17
C HIS A 281 -1.08 -15.69 5.81
N ILE A 282 -0.19 -14.96 6.48
CA ILE A 282 1.25 -15.04 6.21
C ILE A 282 1.79 -16.43 6.58
N GLN A 283 1.33 -17.01 7.69
CA GLN A 283 1.69 -18.37 8.06
C GLN A 283 1.30 -19.38 6.96
N LYS A 284 0.09 -19.27 6.40
CA LYS A 284 -0.35 -20.14 5.29
C LYS A 284 0.55 -19.99 4.05
N ARG A 285 0.92 -18.75 3.70
CA ARG A 285 1.86 -18.46 2.60
C ARG A 285 3.23 -19.10 2.84
N ALA A 286 3.77 -18.93 4.05
CA ALA A 286 5.05 -19.52 4.47
C ALA A 286 5.04 -21.06 4.46
N ILE A 287 3.96 -21.69 4.95
CA ILE A 287 3.78 -23.16 4.89
C ILE A 287 3.75 -23.64 3.44
N ALA A 288 3.05 -22.90 2.57
CA ALA A 288 2.97 -23.21 1.14
C ALA A 288 4.28 -22.89 0.38
N ARG A 289 5.26 -22.26 1.03
CA ARG A 289 6.51 -21.76 0.42
C ARG A 289 6.24 -20.94 -0.84
N ASP A 290 5.21 -20.10 -0.82
CA ASP A 290 4.72 -19.44 -2.04
C ASP A 290 5.74 -18.47 -2.65
N LEU A 291 6.63 -17.87 -1.85
CA LEU A 291 7.77 -17.11 -2.35
C LEU A 291 8.75 -17.97 -3.14
N HIS A 292 9.13 -19.14 -2.62
CA HIS A 292 10.03 -20.05 -3.35
C HIS A 292 9.39 -20.50 -4.66
N SER A 293 8.12 -20.92 -4.63
CA SER A 293 7.39 -21.30 -5.85
C SER A 293 7.34 -20.15 -6.87
N HIS A 294 7.09 -18.92 -6.41
CA HIS A 294 7.11 -17.74 -7.29
C HIS A 294 8.49 -17.50 -7.92
N LEU A 295 9.58 -17.64 -7.15
CA LEU A 295 10.94 -17.49 -7.66
C LEU A 295 11.30 -18.60 -8.67
N VAL A 296 10.86 -19.83 -8.44
CA VAL A 296 11.06 -20.97 -9.36
C VAL A 296 10.18 -20.86 -10.62
N GLU A 297 9.07 -20.14 -10.58
CA GLU A 297 8.32 -19.80 -11.80
C GLU A 297 9.09 -18.82 -12.69
N LEU A 298 10.00 -18.02 -12.11
CA LEU A 298 10.81 -17.04 -12.83
C LEU A 298 12.13 -17.63 -13.36
N ASP A 299 12.71 -18.60 -12.66
CA ASP A 299 14.03 -19.18 -12.92
C ASP A 299 14.13 -20.66 -12.50
N SER A 300 15.23 -21.35 -12.82
CA SER A 300 15.38 -22.77 -12.45
C SER A 300 15.50 -22.97 -10.93
N GLU A 301 14.90 -24.05 -10.41
CA GLU A 301 14.91 -24.39 -8.99
C GLU A 301 16.33 -24.46 -8.42
N ASP A 302 17.27 -25.10 -9.11
CA ASP A 302 18.67 -25.19 -8.70
C ASP A 302 19.33 -23.80 -8.54
N SER A 303 19.04 -22.87 -9.44
CA SER A 303 19.61 -21.52 -9.40
C SER A 303 19.02 -20.69 -8.26
N VAL A 304 17.70 -20.80 -8.06
CA VAL A 304 16.97 -20.15 -6.97
C VAL A 304 17.48 -20.68 -5.62
N ASP A 305 17.57 -21.99 -5.46
CA ASP A 305 18.07 -22.61 -4.23
C ASP A 305 19.52 -22.20 -3.97
N HIS A 306 20.38 -22.27 -4.99
CA HIS A 306 21.75 -21.78 -4.85
C HIS A 306 21.76 -20.31 -4.39
N ALA A 307 20.94 -19.44 -4.98
CA ALA A 307 20.86 -18.03 -4.60
C ALA A 307 20.36 -17.77 -3.17
N LEU A 308 19.45 -18.61 -2.68
CA LEU A 308 18.91 -18.53 -1.33
C LEU A 308 19.91 -19.00 -0.26
N TRP A 309 20.75 -19.98 -0.59
CA TRP A 309 21.61 -20.67 0.40
C TRP A 309 23.10 -20.34 0.31
N GLN A 310 23.60 -19.80 -0.81
CA GLN A 310 25.02 -19.48 -0.95
C GLN A 310 25.50 -18.42 0.05
N THR A 311 26.80 -18.43 0.34
CA THR A 311 27.46 -17.33 1.05
C THR A 311 27.57 -16.10 0.15
N LEU A 312 27.60 -14.91 0.75
CA LEU A 312 27.56 -13.65 0.02
C LEU A 312 28.81 -12.78 0.23
N ASP A 313 29.87 -13.33 0.80
CA ASP A 313 31.08 -12.57 1.17
C ASP A 313 31.69 -11.84 -0.05
N LYS A 314 31.77 -12.52 -1.20
CA LYS A 314 32.26 -11.91 -2.47
C LYS A 314 31.29 -10.87 -3.05
N GLU A 315 30.00 -11.06 -2.84
CA GLU A 315 28.94 -10.18 -3.34
C GLU A 315 28.89 -8.88 -2.50
N GLU A 316 29.20 -8.95 -1.21
CA GLU A 316 29.31 -7.79 -0.32
C GLU A 316 30.44 -6.84 -0.75
N GLU A 317 31.56 -7.37 -1.24
CA GLU A 317 32.69 -6.57 -1.73
C GLU A 317 32.41 -5.90 -3.09
N SER A 318 31.44 -6.41 -3.84
CA SER A 318 31.15 -6.02 -5.23
C SER A 318 29.79 -5.35 -5.43
N LEU A 319 29.18 -4.83 -4.35
CA LEU A 319 27.89 -4.14 -4.41
C LEU A 319 27.90 -2.96 -5.40
N GLU A 320 26.82 -2.88 -6.18
CA GLU A 320 26.57 -1.84 -7.19
C GLU A 320 25.64 -0.76 -6.64
N LEU A 321 25.59 0.40 -7.29
CA LEU A 321 24.53 1.38 -7.04
C LEU A 321 23.23 0.89 -7.66
N ILE A 322 22.15 0.85 -6.87
CA ILE A 322 20.81 0.51 -7.38
C ILE A 322 19.95 1.77 -7.35
N ILE A 323 19.37 2.14 -8.49
CA ILE A 323 18.46 3.29 -8.61
C ILE A 323 17.10 2.78 -9.04
N LEU A 324 16.07 3.03 -8.23
CA LEU A 324 14.70 2.60 -8.50
C LEU A 324 13.78 3.81 -8.69
N LYS A 325 12.93 3.75 -9.71
CA LYS A 325 11.87 4.72 -9.99
C LYS A 325 10.58 4.27 -9.32
N VAL A 326 9.99 5.16 -8.54
CA VAL A 326 8.80 4.89 -7.73
C VAL A 326 7.71 5.90 -8.09
N CYS A 327 6.55 5.41 -8.51
CA CYS A 327 5.45 6.26 -8.97
C CYS A 327 4.63 6.85 -7.82
N SER A 328 4.79 6.32 -6.61
CA SER A 328 4.07 6.72 -5.42
C SER A 328 5.03 7.19 -4.35
N ARG A 329 4.61 8.19 -3.58
CA ARG A 329 5.37 8.63 -2.41
C ARG A 329 5.51 7.46 -1.42
N PRO A 330 6.69 7.21 -0.84
CA PRO A 330 6.79 6.29 0.30
C PRO A 330 6.09 6.88 1.53
N ASP A 331 5.76 6.02 2.50
CA ASP A 331 5.31 6.48 3.82
C ASP A 331 6.43 7.31 4.49
N TYR A 332 7.65 6.78 4.54
CA TYR A 332 8.84 7.43 5.06
C TYR A 332 9.97 7.37 4.04
N PHE A 333 10.75 8.46 3.96
CA PHE A 333 11.99 8.51 3.18
C PHE A 333 13.14 7.84 3.92
N SER A 334 12.96 6.57 4.28
CA SER A 334 13.93 5.73 5.01
C SER A 334 14.31 4.49 4.20
N MET A 335 15.02 3.55 4.83
CA MET A 335 15.33 2.26 4.22
C MET A 335 14.02 1.53 3.90
N PRO A 336 13.81 1.02 2.68
CA PRO A 336 12.56 0.33 2.38
C PRO A 336 12.53 -1.05 3.01
N THR A 337 11.34 -1.53 3.35
CA THR A 337 11.14 -2.90 3.80
C THR A 337 11.44 -3.88 2.68
N LEU A 338 12.02 -5.03 3.03
CA LEU A 338 12.34 -6.08 2.06
C LEU A 338 11.12 -6.44 1.19
N SER A 339 9.95 -6.66 1.81
CA SER A 339 8.75 -7.09 1.06
C SER A 339 8.24 -6.06 0.06
N SER A 340 8.47 -4.76 0.32
CA SER A 340 8.00 -3.68 -0.54
C SER A 340 8.98 -3.31 -1.66
N VAL A 341 10.29 -3.44 -1.42
CA VAL A 341 11.33 -3.14 -2.43
C VAL A 341 11.65 -4.32 -3.33
N PHE A 342 11.48 -5.56 -2.85
CA PHE A 342 11.83 -6.75 -3.61
C PHE A 342 11.25 -6.84 -5.04
N PRO A 343 9.96 -6.51 -5.30
CA PRO A 343 9.46 -6.50 -6.68
C PRO A 343 10.20 -5.51 -7.60
N PHE A 344 10.73 -4.41 -7.05
CA PHE A 344 11.53 -3.47 -7.83
C PHE A 344 12.91 -4.04 -8.12
N LEU A 345 13.53 -4.75 -7.17
CA LEU A 345 14.81 -5.44 -7.39
C LEU A 345 14.67 -6.53 -8.45
N GLU A 346 13.58 -7.29 -8.41
CA GLU A 346 13.26 -8.32 -9.40
C GLU A 346 13.17 -7.73 -10.82
N GLU A 347 12.51 -6.59 -10.98
CA GLU A 347 12.33 -5.95 -12.28
C GLU A 347 13.61 -5.31 -12.85
N VAL A 348 14.50 -4.78 -11.99
CA VAL A 348 15.75 -4.14 -12.44
C VAL A 348 16.93 -5.10 -12.54
N ARG A 349 16.70 -6.40 -12.31
CA ARG A 349 17.76 -7.42 -12.34
C ARG A 349 18.48 -7.43 -13.70
N PRO A 350 19.82 -7.56 -13.72
CA PRO A 350 20.55 -7.75 -14.97
C PRO A 350 20.10 -9.04 -15.69
N GLU A 351 19.92 -8.97 -17.01
CA GLU A 351 19.53 -10.15 -17.81
C GLU A 351 20.56 -11.29 -17.76
N SER A 352 21.84 -10.94 -17.55
CA SER A 352 22.94 -11.90 -17.39
C SER A 352 22.93 -12.62 -16.04
N ASP A 353 22.12 -12.15 -15.09
CA ASP A 353 22.10 -12.66 -13.72
C ASP A 353 20.67 -12.70 -13.16
N PRO A 354 19.89 -13.73 -13.52
CA PRO A 354 18.48 -13.80 -13.15
C PRO A 354 18.23 -13.82 -11.63
N CYS A 355 19.11 -14.47 -10.85
CA CYS A 355 18.97 -14.54 -9.39
C CYS A 355 19.63 -13.37 -8.63
N TRP A 356 20.08 -12.32 -9.33
CA TRP A 356 20.69 -11.12 -8.73
C TRP A 356 19.81 -10.49 -7.64
N HIS A 357 18.51 -10.36 -7.91
CA HIS A 357 17.55 -9.73 -7.01
C HIS A 357 17.42 -10.45 -5.67
N ILE A 358 17.54 -11.79 -5.64
CA ILE A 358 17.56 -12.60 -4.41
C ILE A 358 18.80 -12.23 -3.58
N ARG A 359 19.98 -12.21 -4.20
CA ARG A 359 21.24 -11.87 -3.51
C ARG A 359 21.24 -10.43 -2.99
N ARG A 360 20.76 -9.48 -3.78
CA ARG A 360 20.69 -8.07 -3.36
C ARG A 360 19.62 -7.83 -2.31
N GLY A 361 18.51 -8.55 -2.37
CA GLY A 361 17.52 -8.60 -1.30
C GLY A 361 18.15 -8.99 0.04
N ARG A 362 18.98 -10.04 0.05
CA ARG A 362 19.73 -10.52 1.23
C ARG A 362 20.75 -9.52 1.76
N LEU A 363 21.28 -8.64 0.89
CA LEU A 363 22.30 -7.65 1.23
C LEU A 363 21.74 -6.22 1.40
N LEU A 364 20.41 -6.05 1.47
CA LEU A 364 19.78 -4.73 1.58
C LEU A 364 20.36 -3.89 2.74
N HIS A 365 20.67 -4.52 3.87
CA HIS A 365 21.22 -3.85 5.04
C HIS A 365 22.64 -3.28 4.85
N HIS A 366 23.36 -3.66 3.78
CA HIS A 366 24.64 -3.04 3.39
C HIS A 366 24.46 -1.77 2.55
N TYR A 367 23.23 -1.38 2.22
CA TYR A 367 22.92 -0.16 1.50
C TYR A 367 22.46 0.96 2.43
N GLU A 368 22.75 2.19 2.00
CA GLU A 368 22.18 3.41 2.55
C GLU A 368 21.17 3.98 1.53
N PRO A 369 19.92 4.28 1.96
CA PRO A 369 18.89 4.81 1.09
C PRO A 369 19.04 6.32 0.92
N LEU A 370 19.22 6.79 -0.31
CA LEU A 370 19.15 8.21 -0.66
C LEU A 370 17.94 8.46 -1.56
N TRP A 371 16.95 9.16 -1.01
CA TRP A 371 15.73 9.51 -1.74
C TRP A 371 15.92 10.77 -2.57
N ALA A 372 15.37 10.73 -3.78
CA ALA A 372 15.31 11.86 -4.70
C ALA A 372 13.88 12.11 -5.14
N VAL A 373 13.52 13.39 -5.31
CA VAL A 373 12.24 13.77 -5.92
C VAL A 373 12.51 14.59 -7.16
N PHE A 374 11.75 14.25 -8.18
CA PHE A 374 11.66 14.98 -9.41
C PHE A 374 10.37 15.81 -9.43
N CYS A 375 10.53 17.12 -9.62
CA CYS A 375 9.42 18.05 -9.81
C CYS A 375 9.55 18.68 -11.20
N SER A 376 8.62 18.37 -12.10
CA SER A 376 8.42 19.15 -13.32
C SER A 376 7.34 20.22 -13.06
N SER A 377 7.73 21.43 -12.71
CA SER A 377 6.81 22.58 -12.78
C SER A 377 6.90 23.19 -14.17
N LYS A 378 5.82 23.83 -14.64
CA LYS A 378 5.79 24.49 -15.95
C LYS A 378 6.74 25.70 -16.03
N ASP A 379 7.15 26.24 -14.88
CA ASP A 379 7.82 27.53 -14.74
C ASP A 379 9.26 27.44 -14.19
N GLN A 380 9.76 26.23 -13.89
CA GLN A 380 11.15 26.03 -13.45
C GLN A 380 11.87 24.93 -14.22
N PRO A 381 13.20 25.07 -14.41
CA PRO A 381 14.01 24.01 -14.98
C PRO A 381 13.91 22.75 -14.12
N VAL A 382 13.92 21.60 -14.80
CA VAL A 382 13.93 20.27 -14.20
C VAL A 382 15.02 20.19 -13.12
N SER A 383 14.62 19.90 -11.88
CA SER A 383 15.56 19.72 -10.78
C SER A 383 15.28 18.42 -10.02
N ILE A 384 16.34 17.62 -9.81
CA ILE A 384 16.32 16.47 -8.90
C ILE A 384 16.82 16.95 -7.54
N ILE A 385 15.98 16.80 -6.52
CA ILE A 385 16.30 17.24 -5.16
C ILE A 385 16.58 16.00 -4.30
N PHE A 386 17.74 15.99 -3.66
CA PHE A 386 18.15 14.99 -2.66
C PHE A 386 18.10 15.63 -1.27
N ASP A 387 17.92 14.81 -0.23
CA ASP A 387 17.97 15.18 1.19
C ASP A 387 16.69 15.87 1.73
N PHE A 388 15.69 15.07 2.11
CA PHE A 388 14.44 15.52 2.72
C PHE A 388 14.58 15.60 4.25
N GLN A 389 15.37 16.56 4.75
CA GLN A 389 15.26 16.94 6.16
C GLN A 389 14.03 17.82 6.45
N SER A 390 13.23 18.20 5.45
CA SER A 390 11.94 18.85 5.74
C SER A 390 10.88 18.55 4.68
N GLU A 391 9.67 18.29 5.18
CA GLU A 391 8.41 18.06 4.45
C GLU A 391 7.91 19.29 3.66
N THR A 392 8.77 20.27 3.40
CA THR A 392 8.41 21.64 2.97
C THR A 392 8.35 21.84 1.47
N VAL A 393 8.88 20.93 0.66
CA VAL A 393 8.71 21.02 -0.80
C VAL A 393 7.28 20.65 -1.14
N GLY A 394 6.50 21.62 -1.64
CA GLY A 394 5.13 21.44 -2.09
C GLY A 394 5.05 20.38 -3.20
N MET A 395 4.87 19.13 -2.81
CA MET A 395 4.75 18.02 -3.73
C MET A 395 3.44 18.11 -4.47
N THR A 396 3.52 18.01 -5.79
CA THR A 396 2.34 17.98 -6.66
C THR A 396 2.04 16.54 -7.04
N ASP A 397 0.82 16.26 -7.51
CA ASP A 397 0.40 14.94 -8.00
C ASP A 397 1.23 14.42 -9.21
N LYS A 398 2.16 15.24 -9.73
CA LYS A 398 3.07 14.90 -10.84
C LYS A 398 4.51 14.63 -10.41
N SER A 399 4.79 14.69 -9.11
CA SER A 399 6.13 14.38 -8.59
C SER A 399 6.46 12.91 -8.82
N GLN A 400 7.67 12.63 -9.33
CA GLN A 400 8.20 11.27 -9.43
C GLN A 400 9.24 11.07 -8.33
N PHE A 401 9.23 9.88 -7.73
CA PHE A 401 10.14 9.53 -6.64
C PHE A 401 11.20 8.57 -7.15
N MET A 402 12.40 8.70 -6.61
CA MET A 402 13.49 7.75 -6.84
C MET A 402 14.15 7.41 -5.52
N ILE A 403 14.64 6.18 -5.42
CA ILE A 403 15.52 5.77 -4.34
C ILE A 403 16.83 5.26 -4.94
N CYS A 404 17.93 5.79 -4.43
CA CYS A 404 19.27 5.32 -4.70
C CYS A 404 19.74 4.51 -3.49
N LEU A 405 19.86 3.20 -3.64
CA LEU A 405 20.50 2.34 -2.65
C LEU A 405 22.00 2.37 -2.93
N VAL A 406 22.73 3.12 -2.11
CA VAL A 406 24.19 3.29 -2.25
C VAL A 406 24.89 2.35 -1.28
N PRO A 407 25.86 1.53 -1.71
CA PRO A 407 26.62 0.69 -0.79
C PRO A 407 27.27 1.52 0.33
N LYS A 408 27.08 1.12 1.59
CA LYS A 408 27.64 1.83 2.76
C LYS A 408 29.16 1.95 2.69
N THR A 409 29.83 0.96 2.11
CA THR A 409 31.28 0.96 1.87
C THR A 409 31.72 2.14 1.00
N TRP A 410 30.92 2.54 0.01
CA TRP A 410 31.21 3.71 -0.83
C TRP A 410 31.10 5.01 -0.03
N ILE A 411 30.13 5.10 0.88
CA ILE A 411 29.93 6.28 1.73
C ILE A 411 31.05 6.42 2.77
N VAL A 412 31.48 5.31 3.38
CA VAL A 412 32.57 5.31 4.37
C VAL A 412 33.88 5.81 3.73
N LEU A 413 34.20 5.36 2.52
CA LEU A 413 35.38 5.82 1.78
C LEU A 413 35.36 7.32 1.52
N LEU A 414 34.19 7.90 1.22
CA LEU A 414 34.03 9.34 1.07
C LEU A 414 34.24 10.10 2.39
N LYS A 415 33.76 9.54 3.52
CA LYS A 415 33.89 10.14 4.86
C LYS A 415 35.31 10.06 5.44
N ALA A 416 36.10 9.07 5.04
CA ALA A 416 37.48 8.87 5.52
C ALA A 416 38.47 9.93 5.00
N THR A 417 38.03 10.87 4.17
CA THR A 417 38.86 11.91 3.55
C THR A 417 38.44 13.30 4.04
N HIS A 418 39.41 14.20 4.24
CA HIS A 418 39.33 15.40 5.10
C HIS A 418 38.34 16.53 4.73
N ASP A 419 37.37 16.33 3.82
CA ASP A 419 36.34 17.35 3.51
C ASP A 419 34.96 16.73 3.19
N SER A 420 34.20 16.46 4.25
CA SER A 420 32.95 15.69 4.19
C SER A 420 31.79 16.42 3.51
N ALA A 421 31.76 17.76 3.57
CA ALA A 421 30.67 18.57 3.01
C ALA A 421 30.80 18.69 1.48
N LEU A 422 32.01 18.94 0.98
CA LEU A 422 32.29 19.02 -0.45
C LEU A 422 32.03 17.68 -1.14
N LYS A 423 32.45 16.57 -0.54
CA LYS A 423 32.23 15.22 -1.09
C LYS A 423 30.78 14.74 -1.03
N LYS A 424 30.01 15.14 0.00
CA LYS A 424 28.56 14.89 0.01
C LYS A 424 27.89 15.57 -1.17
N LYS A 425 28.28 16.81 -1.48
CA LYS A 425 27.80 17.54 -2.67
C LYS A 425 28.19 16.81 -3.95
N GLU A 426 29.44 16.40 -4.09
CA GLU A 426 29.92 15.64 -5.26
C GLU A 426 29.15 14.32 -5.47
N LEU A 427 28.91 13.56 -4.40
CA LEU A 427 28.08 12.35 -4.46
C LEU A 427 26.67 12.68 -4.95
N CYS A 428 26.02 13.70 -4.38
CA CYS A 428 24.70 14.13 -4.84
C CYS A 428 24.72 14.58 -6.30
N ASP A 429 25.77 15.27 -6.76
CA ASP A 429 25.90 15.72 -8.14
C ASP A 429 26.03 14.52 -9.10
N LYS A 430 26.86 13.52 -8.76
CA LYS A 430 26.97 12.25 -9.53
C LYS A 430 25.67 11.46 -9.51
N LEU A 431 24.98 11.38 -8.37
CA LEU A 431 23.67 10.73 -8.27
C LEU A 431 22.63 11.45 -9.14
N ARG A 432 22.60 12.79 -9.18
CA ARG A 432 21.71 13.54 -10.09
C ARG A 432 22.00 13.19 -11.55
N GLN A 433 23.28 13.09 -11.92
CA GLN A 433 23.67 12.68 -13.27
C GLN A 433 23.19 11.25 -13.58
N ALA A 434 23.38 10.30 -12.67
CA ALA A 434 22.95 8.91 -12.82
C ALA A 434 21.42 8.75 -12.86
N CYS A 435 20.67 9.57 -12.12
CA CYS A 435 19.21 9.57 -12.13
C CYS A 435 18.60 10.22 -13.38
N SER A 436 19.33 11.14 -14.04
CA SER A 436 18.78 11.94 -15.15
C SER A 436 18.21 11.09 -16.31
N PRO A 437 18.88 10.02 -16.77
CA PRO A 437 18.35 9.15 -17.82
C PRO A 437 17.03 8.43 -17.46
N LEU A 438 16.76 8.17 -16.18
CA LEU A 438 15.51 7.53 -15.73
C LEU A 438 14.27 8.41 -15.92
N LEU A 439 14.47 9.72 -16.02
CA LEU A 439 13.37 10.68 -16.16
C LEU A 439 12.75 10.62 -17.55
N SER A 440 13.59 10.46 -18.57
CA SER A 440 13.18 10.35 -19.98
C SER A 440 12.75 8.96 -20.39
N THR A 441 13.01 7.93 -19.58
CA THR A 441 12.72 6.54 -19.93
C THR A 441 11.55 5.97 -19.13
N ASN A 442 10.89 4.97 -19.70
CA ASN A 442 9.90 4.14 -19.00
C ASN A 442 10.56 3.01 -18.20
N ARG A 443 11.89 3.03 -18.03
CA ARG A 443 12.59 2.01 -17.26
C ARG A 443 12.27 2.15 -15.77
N PRO A 444 12.12 1.03 -15.05
CA PRO A 444 11.81 1.02 -13.62
C PRO A 444 13.01 1.34 -12.74
N GLY A 445 14.22 1.27 -13.28
CA GLY A 445 15.45 1.58 -12.56
C GLY A 445 16.71 1.20 -13.34
N TYR A 446 17.86 1.33 -12.67
CA TYR A 446 19.18 0.95 -13.16
C TYR A 446 20.03 0.33 -12.06
N VAL A 447 20.99 -0.49 -12.47
CA VAL A 447 22.08 -1.01 -11.65
C VAL A 447 23.38 -0.50 -12.26
N ILE A 448 24.23 0.14 -11.46
CA ILE A 448 25.45 0.81 -11.93
C ILE A 448 26.64 0.32 -11.10
N GLY A 449 27.61 -0.30 -11.77
CA GLY A 449 28.82 -0.81 -11.12
C GLY A 449 29.70 0.32 -10.57
N ARG A 450 30.54 0.00 -9.58
CA ARG A 450 31.43 0.99 -8.93
C ARG A 450 32.30 1.77 -9.91
N GLY A 451 32.97 1.06 -10.84
CA GLY A 451 33.86 1.68 -11.82
C GLY A 451 33.13 2.62 -12.79
N GLU A 452 31.90 2.26 -13.18
CA GLU A 452 31.04 3.08 -14.02
C GLU A 452 30.58 4.35 -13.29
N PHE A 453 30.19 4.23 -12.02
CA PHE A 453 29.67 5.36 -11.24
C PHE A 453 30.74 6.40 -10.89
N TRP A 454 31.94 5.96 -10.48
CA TRP A 454 33.01 6.88 -10.06
C TRP A 454 33.81 7.43 -11.24
N GLY A 455 33.79 6.76 -12.40
CA GLY A 455 34.72 6.98 -13.50
C GLY A 455 36.09 6.38 -13.19
N THR A 456 36.90 6.11 -14.23
CA THR A 456 38.26 5.52 -14.10
C THR A 456 39.28 6.40 -13.35
N SER A 457 38.86 7.52 -12.77
CA SER A 457 39.73 8.52 -12.14
C SER A 457 40.21 8.16 -10.73
N GLU A 458 39.70 7.09 -10.11
CA GLU A 458 40.10 6.64 -8.76
C GLU A 458 40.87 5.31 -8.72
N MET A 459 41.49 4.87 -9.83
CA MET A 459 42.53 3.80 -9.79
C MET A 459 43.96 4.36 -9.69
N GLY A 460 44.10 5.52 -9.04
CA GLY A 460 45.39 6.16 -8.78
C GLY A 460 45.71 6.19 -7.29
N ILE A 461 45.69 5.05 -6.60
CA ILE A 461 46.46 4.90 -5.36
C ILE A 461 47.53 3.85 -5.63
N VAL A 462 48.75 4.39 -5.70
CA VAL A 462 50.02 3.79 -6.07
C VAL A 462 50.51 2.82 -5.00
N GLY A 463 51.06 1.69 -5.47
CA GLY A 463 52.30 1.07 -4.95
C GLY A 463 52.19 0.25 -3.68
#